data_AF-A0A352Q0D7-F1
#
_entry.id   AF-A0A352Q0D7-F1
#
_cell.length_a   1.000
_cell.length_b   1.000
_cell.length_c   1.000
_cell.angle_alpha   90.00
_cell.angle_beta   90.00
_cell.angle_gamma   90.00
#
_symmetry.space_group_name_H-M   'P 1'
#
loop_
_entity.id
_entity.type
_entity.pdbx_description
1 polymer ?
#
loop_
_entity_poly.entity_id
_entity_poly.type
_entity_poly.pdbx_seq_one_letter_code
_entity_poly.pdbx_strand_id
1 'polypeptide(L)'
;MNASNMALRGLPQRLVNDALLDEVSAQEAVKSSEAESVPLVQHLVENGTLSALQIADVTAHEFGVPLFDLNYLKIESCPKAIVDANLLTKHLILPMSRNGNRLQVAMCDPTNLHAINEIRFQVGTTVEPIVVEYDKLKVALNAYVEGQDEGLGNALGDLDDIQLESLDLEAGEELDDDQPEAGEGTDDAPIVRFVNKLLLDAIKKGASDIHFEPYEKSYRVRFRTDGILEEMAKPPTNLAPRLAA
;
A
#
# COMPACT_ATOMS: atom_id res chain seq x y z
N MET A 1 -34.58 -4.57 30.69
CA MET A 1 -33.63 -4.77 29.58
C MET A 1 -33.09 -3.40 29.23
N ASN A 2 -31.97 -3.01 29.84
CA ASN A 2 -31.40 -1.68 29.61
C ASN A 2 -30.65 -1.72 28.28
N ALA A 3 -31.23 -1.18 27.22
CA ALA A 3 -30.45 -0.73 26.09
C ALA A 3 -29.48 0.31 26.64
N SER A 4 -28.20 -0.04 26.70
CA SER A 4 -27.13 0.90 27.06
C SER A 4 -27.30 2.13 26.18
N ASN A 5 -27.70 3.25 26.78
CA ASN A 5 -27.80 4.52 26.07
C ASN A 5 -26.37 4.91 25.70
N MET A 6 -25.95 4.56 24.48
CA MET A 6 -24.62 4.92 23.99
C MET A 6 -24.61 6.44 23.88
N ALA A 7 -23.83 7.08 24.76
CA ALA A 7 -23.60 8.50 24.66
C ALA A 7 -22.88 8.77 23.33
N LEU A 8 -23.60 9.33 22.37
CA LEU A 8 -23.02 9.80 21.12
C LEU A 8 -21.95 10.85 21.46
N ARG A 9 -20.77 10.73 20.85
CA ARG A 9 -19.65 11.67 21.03
C ARG A 9 -19.01 11.96 19.68
N GLY A 10 -18.42 13.14 19.53
CA GLY A 10 -17.74 13.54 18.29
C GLY A 10 -18.72 13.72 17.12
N LEU A 11 -18.35 13.20 15.95
CA LEU A 11 -19.08 13.36 14.70
C LEU A 11 -20.56 12.89 14.75
N PRO A 12 -20.91 11.68 15.24
CA PRO A 12 -22.31 11.26 15.31
C PRO A 12 -23.17 12.15 16.21
N GLN A 13 -22.62 12.69 17.31
CA GLN A 13 -23.36 13.64 18.15
C GLN A 13 -23.60 14.95 17.41
N ARG A 14 -22.62 15.41 16.62
CA ARG A 14 -22.75 16.65 15.85
C ARG A 14 -23.80 16.55 14.75
N LEU A 15 -23.85 15.42 14.03
CA LEU A 15 -24.86 15.19 13.00
C LEU A 15 -26.30 15.24 13.55
N VAL A 16 -26.48 14.79 14.81
CA VAL A 16 -27.78 14.92 15.50
C VAL A 16 -28.08 16.36 15.90
N ASN A 17 -27.09 17.08 16.42
CA ASN A 17 -27.26 18.49 16.81
C ASN A 17 -27.60 19.40 15.63
N ASP A 18 -27.05 19.12 14.44
CA ASP A 18 -27.36 19.86 13.21
C ASP A 18 -28.65 19.37 12.52
N ALA A 19 -29.42 18.50 13.17
CA ALA A 19 -30.68 17.92 12.69
C ALA A 19 -30.56 17.20 11.33
N LEU A 20 -29.37 16.67 11.03
CA LEU A 20 -29.12 15.84 9.85
C LEU A 20 -29.51 14.37 10.10
N LEU A 21 -29.47 13.93 11.35
CA LEU A 21 -29.82 12.58 11.78
C LEU A 21 -30.65 12.63 13.07
N ASP A 22 -31.61 11.72 13.20
CA ASP A 22 -32.28 11.48 14.47
C ASP A 22 -31.34 10.72 15.43
N GLU A 23 -31.50 10.94 16.73
CA GLU A 23 -30.67 10.28 17.76
C GLU A 23 -30.73 8.75 17.67
N VAL A 24 -31.91 8.20 17.35
CA VAL A 24 -32.12 6.76 17.17
C VAL A 24 -31.34 6.24 15.96
N SER A 25 -31.47 6.92 14.82
CA SER A 25 -30.77 6.54 13.58
C SER A 25 -29.25 6.69 13.71
N ALA A 26 -28.77 7.70 14.44
CA ALA A 26 -27.35 7.86 14.72
C ALA A 26 -26.80 6.72 15.60
N GLN A 27 -27.54 6.29 16.63
CA GLN A 27 -27.15 5.15 17.47
C GLN A 27 -27.15 3.83 16.69
N GLU A 28 -28.12 3.63 15.79
CA GLU A 28 -28.17 2.48 14.90
C GLU A 28 -26.97 2.47 13.94
N ALA A 29 -26.71 3.59 13.26
CA ALA A 29 -25.60 3.74 12.32
C ALA A 29 -24.23 3.45 12.95
N VAL A 30 -24.01 3.90 14.20
CA VAL A 30 -22.77 3.58 14.93
C VAL A 30 -22.65 2.08 15.16
N LYS A 31 -23.72 1.43 15.65
CA LYS A 31 -23.72 -0.02 15.92
C LYS A 31 -23.51 -0.84 14.65
N SER A 32 -24.15 -0.49 13.55
CA SER A 32 -23.96 -1.18 12.28
C SER A 32 -22.56 -0.96 11.71
N SER A 33 -22.01 0.26 11.82
CA SER A 33 -20.61 0.52 11.41
C SER A 33 -19.60 -0.31 12.22
N GLU A 34 -19.81 -0.45 13.53
CA GLU A 34 -18.96 -1.28 14.40
C GLU A 34 -19.09 -2.77 14.06
N ALA A 35 -20.31 -3.24 13.78
CA ALA A 35 -20.55 -4.63 13.40
C ALA A 35 -19.91 -5.00 12.05
N GLU A 36 -19.91 -4.06 11.10
CA GLU A 36 -19.29 -4.21 9.78
C GLU A 36 -17.78 -3.93 9.81
N SER A 37 -17.25 -3.38 10.91
CA SER A 37 -15.86 -2.90 11.03
C SER A 37 -15.47 -1.85 9.98
N VAL A 38 -16.44 -0.99 9.65
CA VAL A 38 -16.32 0.05 8.62
C VAL A 38 -16.42 1.43 9.28
N PRO A 39 -15.72 2.47 8.80
CA PRO A 39 -15.87 3.82 9.34
C PRO A 39 -17.30 4.35 9.23
N LEU A 40 -17.77 5.07 10.26
CA LEU A 40 -19.14 5.59 10.33
C LEU A 40 -19.54 6.41 9.10
N VAL A 41 -18.65 7.31 8.65
CA VAL A 41 -18.92 8.18 7.48
C VAL A 41 -19.14 7.35 6.22
N GLN A 42 -18.36 6.27 6.03
CA GLN A 42 -18.55 5.36 4.92
C GLN A 42 -19.95 4.71 4.98
N HIS A 43 -20.33 4.17 6.15
CA HIS A 43 -21.62 3.51 6.33
C HIS A 43 -22.81 4.46 6.05
N LEU A 44 -22.73 5.71 6.53
CA LEU A 44 -23.78 6.72 6.33
C LEU A 44 -23.96 7.11 4.86
N VAL A 45 -22.86 7.23 4.11
CA VAL A 45 -22.91 7.59 2.68
C VAL A 45 -23.31 6.40 1.82
N GLU A 46 -22.78 5.20 2.08
CA GLU A 46 -23.08 4.00 1.29
C GLU A 46 -24.54 3.55 1.44
N ASN A 47 -25.14 3.76 2.62
CA ASN A 47 -26.56 3.52 2.85
C ASN A 47 -27.46 4.68 2.37
N GLY A 48 -26.89 5.73 1.77
CA GLY A 48 -27.63 6.87 1.25
C GLY A 48 -28.36 7.68 2.31
N THR A 49 -27.93 7.60 3.57
CA THR A 49 -28.59 8.29 4.69
C THR A 49 -28.26 9.79 4.65
N LEU A 50 -27.01 10.13 4.31
CA LEU A 50 -26.53 11.50 4.16
C LEU A 50 -25.61 11.61 2.95
N SER A 51 -25.56 12.79 2.34
CA SER A 51 -24.59 13.06 1.28
C SER A 51 -23.19 13.28 1.84
N ALA A 52 -22.16 12.86 1.08
CA ALA A 52 -20.76 13.01 1.48
C ALA A 52 -20.39 14.48 1.72
N LEU A 53 -20.89 15.40 0.89
CA LEU A 53 -20.68 16.83 1.02
C LEU A 53 -21.27 17.41 2.31
N GLN A 54 -22.49 17.01 2.69
CA GLN A 54 -23.10 17.48 3.94
C GLN A 54 -22.29 17.05 5.16
N ILE A 55 -21.84 15.80 5.19
CA ILE A 55 -21.01 15.30 6.31
C ILE A 55 -19.69 16.07 6.35
N ALA A 56 -19.04 16.25 5.19
CA ALA A 56 -17.75 16.93 5.11
C ALA A 56 -17.83 18.40 5.56
N ASP A 57 -18.88 19.13 5.16
CA ASP A 57 -19.09 20.54 5.52
C ASP A 57 -19.31 20.72 7.03
N VAL A 58 -20.19 19.91 7.62
CA VAL A 58 -20.43 19.92 9.08
C VAL A 58 -19.17 19.58 9.85
N THR A 59 -18.43 18.57 9.38
CA THR A 59 -17.19 18.12 10.03
C THR A 59 -16.12 19.20 9.99
N ALA A 60 -15.93 19.84 8.83
CA ALA A 60 -14.96 20.93 8.66
C ALA A 60 -15.28 22.11 9.59
N HIS A 61 -16.55 22.52 9.62
CA HIS A 61 -17.00 23.64 10.45
C HIS A 61 -16.88 23.35 11.95
N GLU A 62 -17.26 22.16 12.41
CA GLU A 62 -17.23 21.81 13.84
C GLU A 62 -15.80 21.69 14.38
N PHE A 63 -14.91 21.03 13.64
CA PHE A 63 -13.55 20.74 14.12
C PHE A 63 -12.52 21.80 13.70
N GLY A 64 -12.94 22.83 12.96
CA GLY A 64 -12.05 23.91 12.50
C GLY A 64 -10.98 23.42 11.53
N VAL A 65 -11.30 22.39 10.73
CA VAL A 65 -10.40 21.75 9.77
C VAL A 65 -10.80 22.20 8.35
N PRO A 66 -9.85 22.53 7.45
CA PRO A 66 -10.20 22.93 6.09
C PRO A 66 -10.92 21.80 5.34
N LEU A 67 -11.94 22.19 4.56
CA LEU A 67 -12.58 21.34 3.56
C LEU A 67 -11.86 21.51 2.21
N PHE A 68 -11.55 20.42 1.53
CA PHE A 68 -10.92 20.43 0.22
C PHE A 68 -11.67 19.55 -0.79
N ASP A 69 -11.86 20.06 -2.01
CA ASP A 69 -12.44 19.28 -3.11
C ASP A 69 -11.34 18.53 -3.88
N LEU A 70 -11.35 17.20 -3.74
CA LEU A 70 -10.39 16.30 -4.38
C LEU A 70 -10.42 16.31 -5.91
N ASN A 71 -11.47 16.84 -6.55
CA ASN A 71 -11.51 17.00 -8.01
C ASN A 71 -10.37 17.88 -8.55
N TYR A 72 -9.84 18.79 -7.74
CA TYR A 72 -8.74 19.67 -8.11
C TYR A 72 -7.37 19.12 -7.70
N LEU A 73 -7.31 17.96 -7.05
CA LEU A 73 -6.06 17.32 -6.67
C LEU A 73 -5.49 16.54 -7.86
N LYS A 74 -4.20 16.76 -8.14
CA LYS A 74 -3.45 15.89 -9.04
C LYS A 74 -2.80 14.76 -8.24
N ILE A 75 -3.31 13.55 -8.40
CA ILE A 75 -2.83 12.36 -7.67
C ILE A 75 -1.33 12.12 -7.90
N GLU A 76 -0.82 12.43 -9.10
CA GLU A 76 0.61 12.33 -9.43
C GLU A 76 1.52 13.21 -8.58
N SER A 77 1.00 14.33 -8.07
CA SER A 77 1.74 15.24 -7.19
C SER A 77 1.76 14.79 -5.73
N CYS A 78 0.94 13.80 -5.38
CA CYS A 78 0.89 13.25 -4.03
C CYS A 78 2.17 12.47 -3.73
N PRO A 79 2.71 12.58 -2.51
CA PRO A 79 3.98 11.97 -2.19
C PRO A 79 3.86 10.45 -2.06
N LYS A 80 4.42 9.72 -3.03
CA LYS A 80 4.38 8.24 -3.10
C LYS A 80 5.29 7.56 -2.07
N ALA A 81 4.95 6.33 -1.68
CA ALA A 81 5.76 5.44 -0.83
C ALA A 81 6.14 5.98 0.56
N ILE A 82 5.39 6.94 1.11
CA ILE A 82 5.58 7.46 2.47
C ILE A 82 4.85 6.62 3.54
N VAL A 83 3.71 6.05 3.15
CA VAL A 83 2.83 5.26 4.02
C VAL A 83 2.43 4.00 3.25
N ASP A 84 2.36 2.87 3.95
CA ASP A 84 1.95 1.59 3.36
C ASP A 84 0.52 1.68 2.83
N ALA A 85 0.31 1.15 1.62
CA ALA A 85 -1.01 1.14 0.98
C ALA A 85 -2.09 0.47 1.84
N ASN A 86 -1.73 -0.58 2.59
CA ASN A 86 -2.64 -1.26 3.53
C ASN A 86 -3.12 -0.34 4.65
N LEU A 87 -2.25 0.54 5.15
CA LEU A 87 -2.62 1.48 6.21
C LEU A 87 -3.52 2.59 5.67
N LEU A 88 -3.22 3.09 4.47
CA LEU A 88 -4.01 4.11 3.78
C LEU A 88 -5.43 3.62 3.46
N THR A 89 -5.57 2.40 2.94
CA THR A 89 -6.88 1.79 2.64
C THR A 89 -7.68 1.49 3.89
N LYS A 90 -7.05 0.93 4.93
CA LYS A 90 -7.71 0.62 6.21
C LYS A 90 -8.33 1.86 6.87
N HIS A 91 -7.61 2.97 6.89
CA HIS A 91 -8.07 4.19 7.56
C HIS A 91 -8.78 5.17 6.64
N LEU A 92 -8.86 4.87 5.34
CA LEU A 92 -9.35 5.78 4.30
C LEU A 92 -8.65 7.14 4.38
N ILE A 93 -7.32 7.13 4.23
CA ILE A 93 -6.51 8.34 4.28
C ILE A 93 -5.70 8.47 3.00
N LEU A 94 -5.67 9.66 2.41
CA LEU A 94 -4.90 9.96 1.22
C LEU A 94 -3.81 11.01 1.54
N PRO A 95 -2.51 10.70 1.38
CA PRO A 95 -1.45 11.70 1.48
C PRO A 95 -1.58 12.72 0.34
N MET A 96 -1.69 14.01 0.66
CA MET A 96 -1.86 15.06 -0.34
C MET A 96 -0.54 15.79 -0.65
N SER A 97 0.13 16.28 0.39
CA SER A 97 1.35 17.06 0.23
C SER A 97 2.27 16.91 1.45
N ARG A 98 3.57 17.06 1.23
CA ARG A 98 4.57 17.06 2.30
C ARG A 98 5.37 18.35 2.26
N ASN A 99 5.19 19.18 3.28
CA ASN A 99 5.89 20.45 3.45
C ASN A 99 6.84 20.34 4.64
N GLY A 100 8.10 19.99 4.36
CA GLY A 100 9.12 19.79 5.40
C GLY A 100 8.73 18.70 6.40
N ASN A 101 8.42 19.10 7.64
CA ASN A 101 8.03 18.20 8.74
C ASN A 101 6.50 18.09 8.94
N ARG A 102 5.71 18.50 7.95
CA ARG A 102 4.25 18.41 7.97
C ARG A 102 3.76 17.63 6.75
N LEU A 103 2.98 16.59 7.01
CA LEU A 103 2.27 15.80 6.00
C LEU A 103 0.80 16.18 6.06
N GLN A 104 0.29 16.74 4.97
CA GLN A 104 -1.14 16.99 4.81
C GLN A 104 -1.82 15.73 4.30
N VAL A 105 -2.87 15.31 5.00
CA VAL A 105 -3.62 14.10 4.68
C VAL A 105 -5.10 14.43 4.50
N ALA A 106 -5.69 13.93 3.43
CA ALA A 106 -7.12 13.96 3.21
C ALA A 106 -7.80 12.82 3.98
N MET A 107 -8.84 13.15 4.74
CA MET A 107 -9.62 12.20 5.53
C MET A 107 -11.07 12.65 5.70
N CYS A 108 -11.99 11.71 5.94
CA CYS A 108 -13.40 12.05 6.14
C CYS A 108 -13.72 12.46 7.59
N ASP A 109 -13.03 11.89 8.57
CA ASP A 109 -13.32 12.07 9.99
C ASP A 109 -12.05 12.43 10.79
N PRO A 110 -11.81 13.72 11.08
CA PRO A 110 -10.64 14.17 11.82
C PRO A 110 -10.67 13.79 13.32
N THR A 111 -11.79 13.26 13.82
CA THR A 111 -11.91 12.82 15.22
C THR A 111 -11.25 11.47 15.47
N ASN A 112 -10.94 10.72 14.41
CA ASN A 112 -10.21 9.46 14.49
C ASN A 112 -8.72 9.70 14.75
N LEU A 113 -8.40 10.06 15.99
CA LEU A 113 -7.03 10.28 16.45
C LEU A 113 -6.16 9.04 16.36
N HIS A 114 -6.75 7.83 16.39
CA HIS A 114 -6.01 6.59 16.26
C HIS A 114 -5.36 6.48 14.86
N ALA A 115 -6.15 6.70 13.80
CA ALA A 115 -5.66 6.71 12.43
C ALA A 115 -4.56 7.76 12.21
N ILE A 116 -4.77 8.98 12.71
CA ILE A 116 -3.78 10.07 12.62
C ILE A 116 -2.48 9.71 13.33
N ASN A 117 -2.56 9.10 14.52
CA ASN A 117 -1.37 8.72 15.29
C ASN A 117 -0.61 7.55 14.67
N GLU A 118 -1.31 6.57 14.08
CA GLU A 118 -0.68 5.42 13.41
C GLU A 118 0.12 5.89 12.18
N ILE A 119 -0.47 6.77 11.35
CA ILE A 119 0.24 7.38 10.22
C ILE A 119 1.40 8.26 10.71
N ARG A 120 1.18 9.07 11.76
CA ARG A 120 2.24 9.89 12.35
C ARG A 120 3.43 9.04 12.81
N PHE A 121 3.17 7.89 13.42
CA PHE A 121 4.20 6.98 13.90
C PHE A 121 5.03 6.41 12.74
N GLN A 122 4.37 6.01 11.65
CA GLN A 122 5.05 5.48 10.47
C GLN A 122 5.89 6.54 9.74
N VAL A 123 5.35 7.75 9.56
CA VAL A 123 6.02 8.80 8.78
C VAL A 123 7.06 9.59 9.60
N GLY A 124 6.89 9.63 10.92
CA GLY A 124 7.77 10.39 11.82
C GLY A 124 7.61 11.91 11.71
N THR A 125 6.60 12.41 11.01
CA THR A 125 6.32 13.84 10.82
C THR A 125 4.98 14.24 11.42
N THR A 126 4.73 15.55 11.56
CA THR A 126 3.42 16.05 11.99
C THR A 126 2.39 15.76 10.89
N VAL A 127 1.23 15.21 11.26
CA VAL A 127 0.12 14.93 10.33
C VAL A 127 -0.94 16.01 10.50
N GLU A 128 -1.25 16.70 9.42
CA GLU A 128 -2.29 17.74 9.36
C GLU A 128 -3.49 17.22 8.57
N PRO A 129 -4.64 17.00 9.22
CA PRO A 129 -5.82 16.51 8.55
C PRO A 129 -6.47 17.61 7.70
N ILE A 130 -7.02 17.21 6.56
CA ILE A 130 -7.87 18.02 5.69
C ILE A 130 -9.14 17.20 5.43
N VAL A 131 -10.30 17.80 5.68
CA VAL A 131 -11.58 17.13 5.47
C VAL A 131 -11.91 17.11 3.99
N VAL A 132 -12.40 15.97 3.51
CA VAL A 132 -12.80 15.76 2.12
C VAL A 132 -14.09 14.93 2.04
N GLU A 133 -14.72 14.93 0.88
CA GLU A 133 -15.89 14.12 0.61
C GLU A 133 -15.51 12.64 0.45
N TYR A 134 -16.26 11.73 1.09
CA TYR A 134 -15.97 10.29 1.12
C TYR A 134 -15.96 9.63 -0.27
N ASP A 135 -16.95 9.94 -1.10
CA ASP A 135 -17.09 9.41 -2.45
C ASP A 135 -15.86 9.74 -3.31
N LYS A 136 -15.40 11.00 -3.26
CA LYS A 136 -14.20 11.45 -3.96
C LYS A 136 -12.93 10.84 -3.35
N LEU A 137 -12.86 10.72 -2.03
CA LEU A 137 -11.72 10.13 -1.34
C LEU A 137 -11.52 8.67 -1.72
N LYS A 138 -12.60 7.89 -1.76
CA LYS A 138 -12.55 6.47 -2.17
C LYS A 138 -11.95 6.31 -3.57
N VAL A 139 -12.43 7.11 -4.52
CA VAL A 139 -11.93 7.08 -5.92
C VAL A 139 -10.47 7.51 -5.99
N ALA A 140 -10.11 8.63 -5.35
CA ALA A 140 -8.74 9.14 -5.37
C ALA A 140 -7.75 8.21 -4.67
N LEU A 141 -8.17 7.57 -3.57
CA LEU A 141 -7.36 6.63 -2.83
C LEU A 141 -7.08 5.36 -3.64
N ASN A 142 -8.09 4.79 -4.30
CA ASN A 142 -7.91 3.63 -5.16
C ASN A 142 -6.92 3.93 -6.29
N ALA A 143 -7.11 5.06 -7.00
CA ALA A 143 -6.20 5.49 -8.06
C ALA A 143 -4.77 5.78 -7.55
N TYR A 144 -4.64 6.29 -6.33
CA TYR A 144 -3.34 6.51 -5.70
C TYR A 144 -2.61 5.19 -5.37
N VAL A 145 -3.32 4.20 -4.84
CA VAL A 145 -2.76 2.87 -4.51
C VAL A 145 -2.37 2.13 -5.79
N GLU A 146 -3.24 2.11 -6.80
CA GLU A 146 -2.94 1.54 -8.12
C GLU A 146 -1.70 2.19 -8.75
N GLY A 147 -1.60 3.53 -8.68
CA GLY A 147 -0.43 4.27 -9.17
C GLY A 147 0.85 4.13 -8.32
N GLN A 148 0.79 3.55 -7.12
CA GLN A 148 1.96 3.11 -6.36
C GLN A 148 2.45 1.73 -6.81
N ASP A 149 1.52 0.81 -7.06
CA ASP A 149 1.83 -0.52 -7.59
C ASP A 149 2.40 -0.45 -9.00
N GLU A 150 1.90 0.46 -9.85
CA GLU A 150 2.52 0.78 -11.14
C GLU A 150 3.87 1.49 -11.00
N GLY A 151 4.11 2.24 -9.92
CA GLY A 151 5.42 2.85 -9.66
C GLY A 151 6.49 1.81 -9.30
N LEU A 152 6.11 0.80 -8.52
CA LEU A 152 6.91 -0.41 -8.31
C LEU A 152 7.03 -1.21 -9.61
N GLY A 153 5.94 -1.39 -10.33
CA GLY A 153 5.88 -2.06 -11.62
C GLY A 153 6.69 -1.40 -12.73
N ASN A 154 6.83 -0.08 -12.73
CA ASN A 154 7.62 0.70 -13.71
C ASN A 154 9.08 0.87 -13.27
N ALA A 155 9.38 0.93 -11.97
CA ALA A 155 10.76 0.78 -11.50
C ALA A 155 11.30 -0.64 -11.77
N LEU A 156 10.40 -1.63 -11.86
CA LEU A 156 10.68 -3.01 -12.31
C LEU A 156 10.57 -3.15 -13.84
N GLY A 157 9.73 -2.38 -14.51
CA GLY A 157 9.56 -2.35 -15.96
C GLY A 157 10.75 -1.70 -16.67
N ASP A 158 11.39 -0.71 -16.04
CA ASP A 158 12.66 -0.14 -16.49
C ASP A 158 13.84 -1.12 -16.29
N LEU A 159 13.64 -2.20 -15.51
CA LEU A 159 14.55 -3.36 -15.44
C LEU A 159 14.19 -4.46 -16.46
N ASP A 160 12.93 -4.53 -16.91
CA ASP A 160 12.47 -5.46 -17.95
C ASP A 160 12.74 -4.91 -19.38
N ASP A 161 12.65 -3.59 -19.59
CA ASP A 161 12.85 -2.93 -20.90
C ASP A 161 14.33 -2.69 -21.24
N ILE A 162 15.24 -2.70 -20.26
CA ILE A 162 16.69 -2.73 -20.51
C ILE A 162 17.13 -4.20 -20.62
N GLN A 163 16.87 -4.77 -21.80
CA GLN A 163 17.50 -5.97 -22.36
C GLN A 163 17.01 -7.33 -21.81
N LEU A 164 15.75 -7.70 -22.10
CA LEU A 164 15.30 -9.10 -22.08
C LEU A 164 15.26 -9.78 -23.46
N GLU A 165 15.63 -9.08 -24.53
CA GLU A 165 15.66 -9.63 -25.90
C GLU A 165 16.94 -10.43 -26.24
N SER A 166 17.84 -10.68 -25.28
CA SER A 166 19.08 -11.44 -25.53
C SER A 166 19.21 -12.74 -24.73
N LEU A 167 18.13 -13.25 -24.15
CA LEU A 167 18.11 -14.56 -23.50
C LEU A 167 17.09 -15.47 -24.21
N ASP A 168 17.25 -15.58 -25.53
CA ASP A 168 16.81 -16.77 -26.27
C ASP A 168 17.57 -17.98 -25.71
N LEU A 169 16.98 -18.63 -24.72
CA LEU A 169 17.32 -19.99 -24.32
C LEU A 169 16.67 -20.96 -25.31
N GLU A 170 17.08 -20.91 -26.57
CA GLU A 170 16.84 -22.01 -27.51
C GLU A 170 17.98 -23.01 -27.44
N ALA A 171 17.57 -24.28 -27.43
CA ALA A 171 18.39 -25.44 -27.23
C ALA A 171 19.27 -25.76 -28.45
N GLY A 172 20.53 -26.11 -28.18
CA GLY A 172 21.39 -26.88 -29.08
C GLY A 172 22.28 -26.04 -29.97
N GLU A 173 23.58 -26.03 -29.68
CA GLU A 173 24.59 -26.78 -30.43
C GLU A 173 25.97 -26.55 -29.79
N GLU A 174 26.81 -27.56 -29.89
CA GLU A 174 28.20 -27.57 -29.44
C GLU A 174 29.00 -26.48 -30.17
N LEU A 175 29.67 -25.58 -29.43
CA LEU A 175 30.81 -24.86 -29.97
C LEU A 175 31.97 -24.86 -28.98
N ASP A 176 33.06 -25.38 -29.54
CA ASP A 176 34.38 -25.62 -29.04
C ASP A 176 35.15 -24.31 -28.73
N ASP A 177 36.27 -24.51 -28.06
CA ASP A 177 37.26 -23.61 -27.49
C ASP A 177 37.77 -22.42 -28.36
N ASP A 178 38.51 -21.51 -27.71
CA ASP A 178 39.29 -20.36 -28.20
C ASP A 178 38.67 -18.95 -28.21
N GLN A 179 38.85 -18.22 -27.10
CA GLN A 179 39.67 -16.98 -27.10
C GLN A 179 40.04 -16.48 -25.69
N PRO A 180 41.22 -15.85 -25.53
CA PRO A 180 41.86 -15.62 -24.24
C PRO A 180 41.46 -14.29 -23.57
N GLU A 181 41.77 -14.26 -22.27
CA GLU A 181 41.49 -13.23 -21.27
C GLU A 181 41.54 -11.75 -21.73
N ALA A 182 40.51 -11.01 -21.32
CA ALA A 182 40.55 -9.57 -21.13
C ALA A 182 39.96 -9.20 -19.75
N GLY A 183 40.83 -8.82 -18.82
CA GLY A 183 40.68 -7.72 -17.86
C GLY A 183 39.45 -7.62 -16.95
N GLU A 184 39.71 -7.77 -15.65
CA GLU A 184 39.07 -7.12 -14.49
C GLU A 184 37.95 -6.11 -14.78
N GLY A 185 36.71 -6.51 -14.50
CA GLY A 185 35.54 -5.63 -14.44
C GLY A 185 34.30 -6.47 -14.09
N THR A 186 33.68 -6.17 -12.95
CA THR A 186 32.62 -6.95 -12.31
C THR A 186 31.39 -7.16 -13.19
N ASP A 187 31.22 -8.37 -13.73
CA ASP A 187 29.99 -8.83 -14.40
C ASP A 187 28.98 -9.43 -13.38
N ASP A 188 28.83 -8.78 -12.23
CA ASP A 188 27.96 -9.23 -11.12
C ASP A 188 26.50 -8.77 -11.30
N ALA A 189 26.21 -7.95 -12.31
CA ALA A 189 24.88 -7.41 -12.56
C ALA A 189 23.80 -8.51 -12.73
N PRO A 190 24.03 -9.63 -13.44
CA PRO A 190 23.02 -10.69 -13.58
C PRO A 190 22.76 -11.44 -12.27
N ILE A 191 23.77 -11.62 -11.43
CA ILE A 191 23.66 -12.35 -10.16
C ILE A 191 22.88 -11.51 -9.14
N VAL A 192 23.23 -10.23 -9.03
CA VAL A 192 22.52 -9.29 -8.16
C VAL A 192 21.05 -9.17 -8.58
N ARG A 193 20.78 -9.12 -9.89
CA ARG A 193 19.39 -9.14 -10.43
C ARG A 193 18.64 -10.42 -10.06
N PHE A 194 19.28 -11.57 -10.18
CA PHE A 194 18.68 -12.86 -9.81
C PHE A 194 18.34 -12.93 -8.31
N VAL A 195 19.27 -12.51 -7.44
CA VAL A 195 19.04 -12.48 -5.99
C VAL A 195 17.93 -11.50 -5.63
N ASN A 196 17.93 -10.31 -6.21
CA ASN A 196 16.90 -9.30 -5.94
C ASN A 196 15.50 -9.79 -6.36
N LYS A 197 15.37 -10.42 -7.54
CA LYS A 197 14.11 -11.04 -7.97
C LYS A 197 13.64 -12.11 -6.99
N LEU A 198 14.56 -12.94 -6.53
CA LEU A 198 14.26 -14.04 -5.63
C LEU A 198 13.83 -13.56 -4.23
N LEU A 199 14.40 -12.46 -3.73
CA LEU A 199 13.96 -11.77 -2.51
C LEU A 199 12.54 -11.20 -2.68
N LEU A 200 12.24 -10.59 -3.82
CA LEU A 200 10.92 -10.03 -4.11
C LEU A 200 9.84 -11.11 -4.19
N ASP A 201 10.15 -12.22 -4.87
CA ASP A 201 9.22 -13.35 -4.97
C ASP A 201 8.95 -13.98 -3.60
N ALA A 202 9.96 -14.02 -2.71
CA ALA A 202 9.79 -14.48 -1.34
C ALA A 202 8.87 -13.56 -0.53
N ILE A 203 9.00 -12.23 -0.67
CA ILE A 203 8.13 -11.25 0.00
C ILE A 203 6.69 -11.36 -0.51
N LYS A 204 6.49 -11.39 -1.83
CA LYS A 204 5.15 -11.50 -2.45
C LYS A 204 4.43 -12.78 -2.05
N LYS A 205 5.16 -13.89 -1.93
CA LYS A 205 4.62 -15.18 -1.51
C LYS A 205 4.54 -15.36 0.01
N GLY A 206 4.98 -14.39 0.81
CA GLY A 206 5.00 -14.49 2.27
C GLY A 206 5.91 -15.60 2.80
N ALA A 207 6.99 -15.90 2.09
CA ALA A 207 7.95 -16.93 2.51
C ALA A 207 8.68 -16.49 3.79
N SER A 208 8.77 -17.39 4.76
CA SER A 208 9.50 -17.18 6.01
C SER A 208 11.00 -17.41 5.87
N ASP A 209 11.42 -18.29 4.96
CA ASP A 209 12.84 -18.54 4.67
C ASP A 209 13.09 -18.81 3.19
N ILE A 210 14.30 -18.48 2.77
CA ILE A 210 14.83 -18.76 1.44
C ILE A 210 16.01 -19.72 1.59
N HIS A 211 15.89 -20.91 1.01
CA HIS A 211 16.89 -21.95 1.05
C HIS A 211 17.64 -22.04 -0.27
N PHE A 212 18.93 -21.74 -0.24
CA PHE A 212 19.86 -21.95 -1.33
C PHE A 212 20.52 -23.32 -1.17
N GLU A 213 20.29 -24.24 -2.12
CA GLU A 213 20.75 -25.63 -2.05
C GLU A 213 21.68 -25.97 -3.22
N PRO A 214 23.00 -25.76 -3.05
CA PRO A 214 23.99 -26.20 -4.01
C PRO A 214 24.20 -27.71 -3.91
N TYR A 215 24.00 -28.42 -5.02
CA TYR A 215 24.39 -29.82 -5.21
C TYR A 215 25.56 -29.93 -6.20
N GLU A 216 26.22 -31.08 -6.20
CA GLU A 216 27.41 -31.37 -7.02
C GLU A 216 27.20 -31.11 -8.52
N LYS A 217 25.98 -31.24 -9.04
CA LYS A 217 25.63 -31.03 -10.46
C LYS A 217 24.45 -30.10 -10.70
N SER A 218 23.84 -29.55 -9.66
CA SER A 218 22.63 -28.73 -9.80
C SER A 218 22.50 -27.73 -8.66
N TYR A 219 21.96 -26.56 -8.96
CA TYR A 219 21.64 -25.56 -7.94
C TYR A 219 20.13 -25.36 -7.93
N ARG A 220 19.52 -25.37 -6.74
CA ARG A 220 18.10 -25.09 -6.60
C ARG A 220 17.85 -24.13 -5.46
N VAL A 221 16.80 -23.33 -5.60
CA VAL A 221 16.35 -22.41 -4.56
C VAL A 221 14.93 -22.75 -4.17
N ARG A 222 14.69 -22.88 -2.86
CA ARG A 222 13.39 -23.25 -2.29
C ARG A 222 12.91 -22.18 -1.32
N PHE A 223 11.62 -21.91 -1.28
CA PHE A 223 11.00 -21.03 -0.29
C PHE A 223 10.30 -21.87 0.76
N ARG A 224 10.36 -21.43 2.01
CA ARG A 224 9.53 -21.95 3.08
C ARG A 224 8.32 -21.04 3.24
N THR A 225 7.14 -21.51 2.91
CA THR A 225 5.88 -20.79 3.11
C THR A 225 4.99 -21.65 3.99
N ASP A 226 4.49 -21.11 5.10
CA ASP A 226 3.66 -21.83 6.08
C ASP A 226 4.22 -23.19 6.54
N GLY A 227 5.56 -23.29 6.60
CA GLY A 227 6.28 -24.49 7.04
C GLY A 227 6.55 -25.54 5.97
N ILE A 228 6.11 -25.33 4.72
CA ILE A 228 6.34 -26.23 3.59
C ILE A 228 7.42 -25.64 2.68
N LEU A 229 8.35 -26.49 2.21
CA LEU A 229 9.41 -26.11 1.29
C LEU A 229 8.98 -26.32 -0.16
N GLU A 230 8.85 -25.23 -0.91
CA GLU A 230 8.50 -25.23 -2.34
C GLU A 230 9.70 -24.87 -3.21
N GLU A 231 9.91 -25.59 -4.31
CA GLU A 231 11.00 -25.34 -5.26
C GLU A 231 10.62 -24.25 -6.25
N MET A 232 11.43 -23.19 -6.31
CA MET A 232 11.08 -21.94 -7.02
C MET A 232 11.94 -21.67 -8.24
N ALA A 233 13.24 -22.01 -8.20
CA ALA A 233 14.15 -21.75 -9.30
C ALA A 233 15.28 -22.79 -9.37
N LYS A 234 15.68 -23.13 -10.61
CA LYS A 234 16.91 -23.87 -10.92
C LYS A 234 17.80 -23.02 -11.82
N PRO A 235 18.68 -22.19 -11.25
CA PRO A 235 19.62 -21.43 -12.07
C PRO A 235 20.63 -22.37 -12.75
N PRO A 236 21.16 -22.00 -13.92
CA PRO A 236 22.19 -22.77 -14.63
C PRO A 236 23.47 -22.90 -13.79
N THR A 237 24.22 -23.98 -13.99
CA THR A 237 25.42 -24.35 -13.21
C THR A 237 26.51 -23.30 -13.21
N ASN A 238 26.51 -22.40 -14.19
CA ASN A 238 27.48 -21.30 -14.32
C ASN A 238 27.30 -20.20 -13.26
N LEU A 239 26.10 -20.07 -12.67
CA LEU A 239 25.80 -19.08 -11.62
C LEU A 239 25.93 -19.63 -10.19
N ALA A 240 25.97 -20.96 -10.05
CA ALA A 240 26.02 -21.67 -8.78
C ALA A 240 27.23 -21.32 -7.87
N PRO A 241 28.48 -21.23 -8.37
CA PRO A 241 29.64 -20.97 -7.51
C PRO A 241 29.71 -19.52 -6.99
N ARG A 242 29.01 -18.56 -7.61
CA ARG A 242 29.00 -17.16 -7.17
C ARG A 242 27.87 -16.80 -6.19
N LEU A 243 26.86 -17.66 -6.07
CA LEU A 243 25.77 -17.51 -5.10
C LEU A 243 26.06 -18.20 -3.76
N ALA A 244 27.08 -19.06 -3.70
CA ALA A 244 27.41 -19.89 -2.54
C ALA A 244 28.83 -19.66 -1.99
N ALA A 245 29.41 -18.48 -2.29
CA ALA A 245 30.73 -18.06 -1.79
C ALA A 245 30.65 -17.53 -0.34
#